data_AF-A0A5N9GP09-F1
#
_entry.id   AF-A0A5N9GP09-F1
#
_cell.length_a   1.000
_cell.length_b   1.000
_cell.length_c   1.000
_cell.angle_alpha   90.00
_cell.angle_beta   90.00
_cell.angle_gamma   90.00
#
_symmetry.space_group_name_H-M   'P 1'
#
loop_
_entity.id
_entity.type
_entity.pdbx_description
1 polymer ?
#
loop_
_entity_poly.entity_id
_entity_poly.type
_entity_poly.pdbx_seq_one_letter_code
_entity_poly.pdbx_strand_id
1 'polypeptide(L)'
;MELLVSAIARLLAAVFFSVVLIVLTWAFVKVFLQPSASDPTMYFLKHALLVGGAASVGIIPAWWNTATPLVTNFKMALTVVIVSMLSSWVLNEIRGVETHYALFGGVHRVEVFSVRYMLEGMMAGAVIGGNLIGLGFYSYRGLIYREF
;
A
#
# COMPACT_ATOMS: atom_id res chain seq x y z
N MET A 1 23.15 -11.72 12.46
CA MET A 1 23.17 -11.65 10.98
C MET A 1 21.92 -12.26 10.35
N GLU A 2 21.45 -13.41 10.84
CA GLU A 2 20.30 -14.13 10.25
C GLU A 2 19.01 -13.29 10.15
N LEU A 3 18.64 -12.55 11.20
CA LEU A 3 17.46 -11.67 11.19
C LEU A 3 17.53 -10.61 10.08
N LEU A 4 18.70 -9.97 9.91
CA LEU A 4 18.90 -8.92 8.91
C LEU A 4 18.82 -9.51 7.48
N VAL A 5 19.47 -10.64 7.25
CA VAL A 5 19.44 -11.33 5.95
C VAL A 5 18.02 -11.77 5.60
N SER A 6 17.29 -12.35 6.56
CA SER A 6 15.88 -12.72 6.41
C SER A 6 15.00 -11.50 6.10
N ALA A 7 15.16 -10.40 6.85
CA ALA A 7 14.40 -9.18 6.64
C ALA A 7 14.63 -8.57 5.25
N ILE A 8 15.88 -8.56 4.76
CA ILE A 8 16.20 -8.08 3.41
C ILE A 8 15.56 -8.98 2.34
N ALA A 9 15.69 -10.30 2.47
CA ALA A 9 15.10 -11.24 1.51
C ALA A 9 13.56 -11.10 1.44
N ARG A 10 12.91 -10.99 2.62
CA ARG A 10 11.47 -10.74 2.73
C ARG A 10 11.07 -9.40 2.12
N LEU A 11 11.83 -8.34 2.37
CA LEU A 11 11.57 -7.03 1.79
C LEU A 11 11.65 -7.06 0.26
N LEU A 12 12.68 -7.70 -0.30
CA LEU A 12 12.83 -7.84 -1.76
C LEU A 12 11.66 -8.60 -2.37
N ALA A 13 11.27 -9.73 -1.76
CA ALA A 13 10.12 -10.50 -2.19
C ALA A 13 8.82 -9.68 -2.11
N ALA A 14 8.60 -8.99 -0.98
CA ALA A 14 7.41 -8.18 -0.75
C ALA A 14 7.29 -7.04 -1.75
N VAL A 15 8.38 -6.32 -2.03
CA VAL A 15 8.42 -5.26 -3.04
C VAL A 15 8.14 -5.83 -4.42
N PHE A 16 8.78 -6.94 -4.80
CA PHE A 16 8.55 -7.58 -6.08
C PHE A 16 7.09 -8.00 -6.27
N PHE A 17 6.51 -8.77 -5.35
CA PHE A 17 5.14 -9.25 -5.45
C PHE A 17 4.10 -8.13 -5.41
N SER A 18 4.30 -7.14 -4.53
CA SER A 18 3.39 -5.99 -4.44
C SER A 18 3.40 -5.17 -5.72
N VAL A 19 4.56 -4.89 -6.30
CA VAL A 19 4.66 -4.17 -7.58
C VAL A 19 3.97 -4.96 -8.71
N VAL A 20 4.24 -6.27 -8.83
CA VAL A 20 3.58 -7.11 -9.85
C VAL A 20 2.06 -7.08 -9.71
N LEU A 21 1.55 -7.28 -8.50
CA LEU A 21 0.10 -7.29 -8.24
C LEU A 21 -0.54 -5.94 -8.51
N ILE A 22 0.08 -4.85 -8.07
CA ILE A 22 -0.40 -3.50 -8.36
C ILE A 22 -0.48 -3.25 -9.86
N VAL A 23 0.56 -3.61 -10.63
CA VAL A 23 0.58 -3.42 -12.08
C VAL A 23 -0.54 -4.22 -12.75
N LEU A 24 -0.76 -5.46 -12.33
CA LEU A 24 -1.84 -6.31 -12.83
C LEU A 24 -3.22 -5.73 -12.46
N THR A 25 -3.42 -5.31 -11.21
CA THR A 25 -4.66 -4.67 -10.77
C THR A 25 -4.91 -3.37 -11.52
N TRP A 26 -3.87 -2.56 -11.72
CA TRP A 26 -3.99 -1.33 -12.50
C TRP A 26 -4.37 -1.60 -13.95
N ALA A 27 -3.72 -2.56 -14.61
CA ALA A 27 -4.07 -2.98 -15.97
C ALA A 27 -5.53 -3.44 -16.06
N PHE A 28 -5.97 -4.25 -15.10
CA PHE A 28 -7.36 -4.69 -14.99
C PHE A 28 -8.33 -3.51 -14.82
N VAL A 29 -8.07 -2.61 -13.88
CA VAL A 29 -8.93 -1.43 -13.61
C VAL A 29 -9.04 -0.54 -14.84
N LYS A 30 -7.92 -0.29 -15.52
CA LYS A 30 -7.87 0.53 -16.74
C LYS A 30 -8.69 -0.08 -17.88
N VAL A 31 -8.65 -1.40 -18.04
CA VAL A 31 -9.33 -2.11 -19.13
C VAL A 31 -10.82 -2.29 -18.84
N PHE A 32 -11.19 -2.71 -17.62
CA PHE A 32 -12.53 -3.21 -17.32
C PHE A 32 -13.40 -2.28 -16.50
N LEU A 33 -12.84 -1.50 -15.57
CA LEU A 33 -13.64 -0.72 -14.61
C LEU A 33 -13.84 0.74 -15.03
N GLN A 34 -12.94 1.31 -15.84
CA GLN A 34 -12.95 2.70 -16.32
C GLN A 34 -13.68 3.68 -15.38
N PRO A 35 -13.20 3.88 -14.13
CA PRO A 35 -13.96 4.58 -13.13
C PRO A 35 -14.28 6.00 -13.58
N SER A 36 -15.56 6.36 -13.61
CA SER A 36 -16.02 7.72 -13.89
C SER A 36 -15.36 8.72 -12.93
N ALA A 37 -14.81 9.81 -13.48
CA ALA A 37 -14.26 10.93 -12.72
C ALA A 37 -15.35 11.92 -12.23
N SER A 38 -16.64 11.54 -12.30
CA SER A 38 -17.76 12.41 -11.94
C SER A 38 -17.77 12.85 -10.48
N ASP A 39 -17.19 12.05 -9.59
CA ASP A 39 -16.94 12.41 -8.19
C ASP A 39 -15.45 12.17 -7.87
N PRO A 40 -14.64 13.24 -7.74
CA PRO A 40 -13.21 13.15 -7.42
C PRO A 40 -12.92 12.39 -6.12
N THR A 41 -13.78 12.56 -5.11
CA THR A 41 -13.68 11.88 -3.80
C THR A 41 -13.72 10.37 -3.99
N MET A 42 -14.80 9.91 -4.63
CA MET A 42 -15.07 8.51 -4.84
C MET A 42 -14.07 7.89 -5.82
N TYR A 43 -13.64 8.67 -6.82
CA TYR A 43 -12.58 8.28 -7.73
C TYR A 43 -11.28 7.98 -6.97
N PHE A 44 -10.86 8.89 -6.08
CA PHE A 44 -9.63 8.74 -5.32
C PHE A 44 -9.67 7.57 -4.34
N LEU A 45 -10.75 7.47 -3.55
CA LEU A 45 -10.93 6.38 -2.58
C LEU A 45 -10.93 5.00 -3.23
N LYS A 46 -11.58 4.86 -4.39
CA LYS A 46 -11.57 3.61 -5.16
C LYS A 46 -10.16 3.22 -5.58
N HIS A 47 -9.38 4.18 -6.11
CA HIS A 47 -8.01 3.88 -6.53
C HIS A 47 -7.09 3.59 -5.35
N ALA A 48 -7.20 4.30 -4.24
CA ALA A 48 -6.45 4.01 -3.02
C ALA A 48 -6.77 2.62 -2.46
N LEU A 49 -8.05 2.21 -2.47
CA LEU A 49 -8.48 0.87 -2.07
C LEU A 49 -7.93 -0.20 -3.02
N LEU A 50 -8.03 0.02 -4.34
CA LEU A 50 -7.59 -0.95 -5.34
C LEU A 50 -6.07 -1.13 -5.33
N VAL A 51 -5.31 -0.02 -5.33
CA VAL A 51 -3.84 -0.04 -5.30
C VAL A 51 -3.33 -0.52 -3.94
N GLY A 52 -3.83 0.06 -2.84
CA GLY A 52 -3.43 -0.31 -1.49
C GLY A 52 -3.79 -1.76 -1.14
N GLY A 53 -4.99 -2.20 -1.53
CA GLY A 53 -5.42 -3.59 -1.35
C GLY A 53 -4.57 -4.57 -2.15
N ALA A 54 -4.34 -4.30 -3.44
CA ALA A 54 -3.49 -5.16 -4.29
C ALA A 54 -2.04 -5.24 -3.77
N ALA A 55 -1.47 -4.10 -3.36
CA ALA A 55 -0.15 -4.05 -2.74
C ALA A 55 -0.09 -4.97 -1.53
N SER A 56 -1.10 -4.88 -0.65
CA SER A 56 -1.17 -5.63 0.60
C SER A 56 -1.18 -7.14 0.38
N VAL A 57 -1.85 -7.62 -0.67
CA VAL A 57 -1.84 -9.06 -1.04
C VAL A 57 -0.43 -9.56 -1.33
N GLY A 58 0.44 -8.74 -1.91
CA GLY A 58 1.85 -9.08 -2.15
C GLY A 58 2.73 -8.93 -0.91
N ILE A 59 2.40 -7.98 -0.04
CA ILE A 59 3.19 -7.65 1.16
C ILE A 59 2.95 -8.68 2.27
N ILE A 60 1.70 -9.00 2.59
CA ILE A 60 1.32 -9.81 3.75
C ILE A 60 2.05 -11.17 3.78
N PRO A 61 2.10 -11.96 2.69
CA PRO A 61 2.75 -13.26 2.70
C PRO A 61 4.26 -13.18 3.01
N ALA A 62 4.93 -12.14 2.54
CA ALA A 62 6.37 -11.95 2.74
C ALA A 62 6.73 -11.66 4.20
N TRP A 63 5.83 -10.99 4.94
CA TRP A 63 5.99 -10.68 6.36
C TRP A 63 5.29 -11.67 7.29
N TRP A 64 4.60 -12.67 6.73
CA TRP A 64 3.96 -13.70 7.53
C TRP A 64 5.01 -14.56 8.24
N ASN A 65 4.78 -14.83 9.53
CA ASN A 65 5.63 -15.74 10.30
C ASN A 65 4.76 -16.84 10.93
N THR A 66 5.10 -18.10 10.69
CA THR A 66 4.36 -19.28 11.17
C THR A 66 4.56 -19.55 12.66
N ALA A 67 5.63 -19.06 13.28
CA ALA A 67 5.84 -19.13 14.73
C ALA A 67 4.88 -18.21 15.52
N THR A 68 4.24 -17.28 14.81
CA THR A 68 3.32 -16.29 15.36
C THR A 68 1.94 -16.85 15.63
N PRO A 69 1.28 -16.49 16.74
CA PRO A 69 -0.14 -16.73 16.92
C PRO A 69 -0.96 -16.14 15.77
N LEU A 70 -1.91 -16.90 15.22
CA LEU A 70 -2.73 -16.50 14.07
C LEU A 70 -3.39 -15.12 14.24
N VAL A 71 -3.89 -14.83 15.44
CA VAL A 71 -4.53 -13.55 15.78
C VAL A 71 -3.57 -12.37 15.59
N THR A 72 -2.30 -12.53 15.93
CA THR A 72 -1.28 -11.49 15.78
C THR A 72 -0.91 -11.29 14.30
N ASN A 73 -0.79 -12.38 13.53
CA ASN A 73 -0.61 -12.27 12.08
C ASN A 73 -1.80 -11.59 11.41
N PHE A 74 -3.02 -11.87 11.85
CA PHE A 74 -4.23 -11.22 11.33
C PHE A 74 -4.23 -9.71 11.63
N LYS A 75 -3.84 -9.31 12.85
CA LYS A 75 -3.67 -7.90 13.20
C LYS A 75 -2.63 -7.21 12.31
N MET A 76 -1.47 -7.84 12.12
CA MET A 76 -0.43 -7.34 11.21
C MET A 76 -0.97 -7.18 9.79
N ALA A 77 -1.66 -8.19 9.26
CA ALA A 77 -2.25 -8.14 7.92
C ALA A 77 -3.26 -6.99 7.78
N LEU A 78 -4.15 -6.82 8.76
CA LEU A 78 -5.11 -5.72 8.76
C LEU A 78 -4.41 -4.36 8.83
N THR A 79 -3.37 -4.21 9.65
CA THR A 79 -2.59 -2.97 9.73
C THR A 79 -1.87 -2.68 8.41
N VAL A 80 -1.28 -3.70 7.77
CA VAL A 80 -0.66 -3.56 6.44
C VAL A 80 -1.68 -3.07 5.41
N VAL A 81 -2.90 -3.61 5.40
CA VAL A 81 -3.96 -3.16 4.49
C VAL A 81 -4.29 -1.69 4.71
N ILE A 82 -4.61 -1.32 5.95
CA ILE A 82 -5.00 0.05 6.30
C ILE A 82 -3.87 1.03 5.96
N VAL A 83 -2.64 0.72 6.36
CA VAL A 83 -1.51 1.62 6.16
C VAL A 83 -1.10 1.70 4.68
N SER A 84 -1.20 0.62 3.91
CA SER A 84 -0.95 0.68 2.46
C SER A 84 -1.96 1.59 1.76
N MET A 85 -3.23 1.48 2.12
CA MET A 85 -4.29 2.36 1.59
C MET A 85 -4.05 3.82 1.98
N LEU A 86 -3.80 4.10 3.27
CA LEU A 86 -3.55 5.47 3.73
C LEU A 86 -2.26 6.06 3.15
N SER A 87 -1.20 5.27 3.02
CA SER A 87 0.09 5.75 2.48
C SER A 87 0.00 6.03 0.98
N SER A 88 -0.84 5.29 0.24
CA SER A 88 -1.16 5.60 -1.16
C SER A 88 -1.79 6.99 -1.31
N TRP A 89 -2.52 7.43 -0.29
CA TRP A 89 -3.10 8.76 -0.23
C TRP A 89 -2.08 9.81 0.21
N VAL A 90 -1.48 9.62 1.39
CA VAL A 90 -0.56 10.59 2.01
C VAL A 90 0.60 10.94 1.09
N LEU A 91 1.15 9.98 0.34
CA LEU A 91 2.26 10.28 -0.56
C LEU A 91 1.84 11.21 -1.71
N ASN A 92 0.59 11.12 -2.17
CA ASN A 92 0.07 12.03 -3.19
C ASN A 92 -0.17 13.44 -2.66
N GLU A 93 -0.55 13.60 -1.39
CA GLU A 93 -0.59 14.92 -0.75
C GLU A 93 0.78 15.57 -0.71
N ILE A 94 1.80 14.81 -0.28
CA ILE A 94 3.18 15.30 -0.19
C ILE A 94 3.71 15.69 -1.58
N ARG A 95 3.24 15.02 -2.63
CA ARG A 95 3.59 15.29 -4.04
C ARG A 95 2.77 16.41 -4.68
N GLY A 96 1.88 17.05 -3.92
CA GLY A 96 1.10 18.19 -4.39
C GLY A 96 -0.11 17.83 -5.25
N VAL A 97 -0.60 16.58 -5.22
CA VAL A 97 -1.80 16.16 -5.99
C VAL A 97 -3.11 16.71 -5.37
N GLU A 98 -3.02 17.48 -4.28
CA GLU A 98 -4.13 18.19 -3.62
C GLU A 98 -5.35 17.32 -3.31
N THR A 99 -5.10 16.07 -2.93
CA THR A 99 -6.13 15.04 -2.74
C THR A 99 -7.02 15.34 -1.52
N HIS A 100 -6.59 16.26 -0.64
CA HIS A 100 -7.28 16.68 0.57
C HIS A 100 -8.49 17.53 0.20
N TYR A 101 -8.34 18.41 -0.79
CA TYR A 101 -9.44 19.22 -1.30
C TYR A 101 -10.48 18.38 -2.03
N ALA A 102 -10.06 17.28 -2.66
CA ALA A 102 -10.96 16.29 -3.24
C ALA A 102 -11.73 15.51 -2.16
N LEU A 103 -11.14 15.22 -0.99
CA LEU A 103 -11.77 14.42 0.07
C LEU A 103 -12.59 15.22 1.09
N PHE A 104 -12.16 16.45 1.40
CA PHE A 104 -12.69 17.23 2.52
C PHE A 104 -13.02 18.69 2.18
N GLY A 105 -12.53 19.21 1.04
CA GLY A 105 -12.52 20.65 0.76
C GLY A 105 -13.61 21.15 -0.21
N GLY A 106 -14.37 20.27 -0.87
CA GLY A 106 -15.45 20.69 -1.77
C GLY A 106 -14.94 21.57 -2.94
N VAL A 107 -13.96 21.06 -3.70
CA VAL A 107 -13.43 21.51 -5.02
C VAL A 107 -13.38 23.02 -5.28
N HIS A 108 -12.21 23.57 -5.58
CA HIS A 108 -12.03 24.63 -6.59
C HIS A 108 -10.70 24.43 -7.33
N ARG A 109 -10.77 23.91 -8.57
CA ARG A 109 -9.67 23.65 -9.53
C ARG A 109 -8.65 22.60 -9.08
N VAL A 110 -8.89 21.36 -9.48
CA VAL A 110 -7.85 20.31 -9.53
C VAL A 110 -6.82 20.79 -10.57
N GLU A 111 -5.58 21.06 -10.16
CA GLU A 111 -4.48 21.19 -11.12
C GLU A 111 -4.49 19.95 -12.02
N VAL A 112 -4.33 20.12 -13.34
CA VAL A 112 -4.44 19.02 -14.32
C VAL A 112 -3.23 18.10 -14.17
N PHE A 113 -3.23 17.28 -13.11
CA PHE A 113 -2.24 16.24 -12.88
C PHE A 113 -2.56 15.06 -13.77
N SER A 114 -1.53 14.49 -14.40
CA SER A 114 -1.73 13.27 -15.18
C SER A 114 -2.18 12.15 -14.25
N VAL A 115 -3.21 11.39 -14.66
CA VAL A 115 -3.67 10.17 -13.96
C VAL A 115 -2.49 9.24 -13.66
N ARG A 116 -1.54 9.16 -14.61
CA ARG A 116 -0.29 8.43 -14.45
C ARG A 116 0.54 8.91 -13.24
N TYR A 117 0.74 10.21 -13.09
CA TYR A 117 1.51 10.79 -11.98
C TYR A 117 0.85 10.49 -10.63
N MET A 118 -0.47 10.65 -10.53
CA MET A 118 -1.23 10.30 -9.32
C MET A 118 -1.04 8.82 -8.97
N LEU A 119 -1.15 7.93 -9.95
CA LEU A 119 -1.04 6.49 -9.72
C LEU A 119 0.37 6.09 -9.33
N GLU A 120 1.41 6.63 -9.98
CA GLU A 120 2.79 6.38 -9.59
C GLU A 120 3.03 6.70 -8.10
N GLY A 121 2.41 7.76 -7.57
CA GLY A 121 2.47 8.08 -6.15
C GLY A 121 1.66 7.14 -5.28
N MET A 122 0.45 6.76 -5.70
CA MET A 122 -0.34 5.77 -4.97
C MET A 122 0.40 4.44 -4.85
N MET A 123 1.00 3.98 -5.96
CA MET A 123 1.74 2.72 -6.03
C MET A 123 2.96 2.78 -5.11
N ALA A 124 3.78 3.84 -5.22
CA ALA A 124 4.94 4.01 -4.35
C ALA A 124 4.54 4.10 -2.87
N GLY A 125 3.50 4.89 -2.55
CA GLY A 125 3.03 5.08 -1.19
C GLY A 125 2.52 3.79 -0.57
N ALA A 126 1.71 3.02 -1.31
CA ALA A 126 1.19 1.73 -0.86
C ALA A 126 2.32 0.72 -0.57
N VAL A 127 3.27 0.58 -1.51
CA VAL A 127 4.39 -0.36 -1.36
C VAL A 127 5.28 0.03 -0.19
N ILE A 128 5.66 1.30 -0.06
CA ILE A 128 6.53 1.78 1.02
C ILE A 128 5.83 1.62 2.38
N GLY A 129 4.61 2.15 2.52
CA GLY A 129 3.89 2.16 3.78
C GLY A 129 3.62 0.76 4.32
N GLY A 130 3.08 -0.13 3.48
CA GLY A 130 2.79 -1.51 3.89
C GLY A 130 4.06 -2.29 4.28
N ASN A 131 5.15 -2.13 3.52
CA ASN A 131 6.41 -2.81 3.82
C ASN A 131 7.08 -2.29 5.09
N LEU A 132 7.01 -0.98 5.37
CA LEU A 132 7.55 -0.43 6.62
C LEU A 132 6.84 -1.02 7.84
N ILE A 133 5.51 -1.18 7.78
CA ILE A 133 4.75 -1.84 8.85
C ILE A 133 5.13 -3.32 8.96
N GLY A 134 5.17 -4.05 7.84
CA GLY A 134 5.55 -5.46 7.84
C GLY A 134 6.94 -5.69 8.43
N LEU A 135 7.92 -4.88 8.01
CA LEU A 135 9.28 -4.89 8.54
C LEU A 135 9.31 -4.55 10.05
N GLY A 136 8.57 -3.53 10.47
CA GLY A 136 8.49 -3.13 11.88
C GLY A 136 7.94 -4.26 12.76
N PHE A 137 6.85 -4.90 12.34
CA PHE A 137 6.29 -6.05 13.04
C PHE A 137 7.25 -7.24 13.11
N TYR A 138 7.87 -7.59 11.98
CA TYR A 138 8.83 -8.69 11.92
C TYR A 138 10.05 -8.42 12.81
N SER A 139 10.61 -7.22 12.74
CA SER A 139 11.78 -6.82 13.54
C SER A 139 11.47 -6.78 15.03
N TYR A 140 10.35 -6.15 15.42
CA TYR A 140 9.91 -6.11 16.81
C TYR A 140 9.81 -7.52 17.40
N ARG A 141 9.24 -8.46 16.65
CA ARG A 141 9.03 -9.82 17.13
C ARG A 141 10.28 -10.69 17.13
N GLY A 142 11.10 -10.58 16.10
CA GLY A 142 12.41 -11.22 16.07
C GLY A 142 13.30 -10.76 17.22
N LEU A 143 13.24 -9.48 17.60
CA LEU A 143 14.04 -8.92 18.71
C LEU A 143 13.49 -9.28 20.09
N ILE A 144 12.18 -9.14 20.31
CA ILE A 144 11.57 -9.28 21.64
C ILE A 144 11.20 -10.73 21.96
N TYR A 145 10.58 -11.44 21.02
CA TYR A 145 10.05 -12.78 21.23
C TYR A 145 10.92 -13.88 20.60
N ARG A 146 11.98 -13.51 19.87
CA ARG A 146 12.88 -14.44 19.17
C ARG A 146 12.15 -15.35 18.16
N GLU A 147 11.11 -14.80 17.56
CA GLU A 147 10.31 -15.45 16.53
C GLU A 147 10.90 -15.09 15.16
N PHE A 148 11.85 -15.90 14.68
CA PHE A 148 12.58 -15.67 13.42
C PHE A 148 11.90 -16.33 12.21
#